data_AF-M2SEI2-F1
#
_entry.id   AF-M2SEI2-F1
#
_cell.length_a   1.000
_cell.length_b   1.000
_cell.length_c   1.000
_cell.angle_alpha   90.00
_cell.angle_beta   90.00
_cell.angle_gamma   90.00
#
_symmetry.space_group_name_H-M   'P 1'
#
loop_
_entity.id
_entity.type
_entity.pdbx_description
1 polymer ?
#
loop_
_entity_poly.entity_id
_entity_poly.type
_entity_poly.pdbx_seq_one_letter_code
_entity_poly.pdbx_strand_id
1 'polypeptide(L)'
;MEALSGVASGMAVASLSIQLIDSIETIKTFVRNVKDAQQELERLVDLLERLEALLEDVRALMERQTSLQSEHFPMPSMTIFKCLKSCEKTLEPLHAIVDKYTPAPSKVGTRMDKLKTGLRFSLKAKDVKDFETRIEREIGFLHASLGANCGAIL
;
A
#
# COMPACT_ATOMS: atom_id res chain seq x y z
N MET A 1 -0.50 0.97 31.48
CA MET A 1 -0.41 1.46 30.09
C MET A 1 0.54 0.52 29.35
N GLU A 2 0.10 -0.71 29.07
CA GLU A 2 0.99 -1.82 28.66
C GLU A 2 0.50 -2.52 27.37
N ALA A 3 -0.80 -2.41 27.04
CA ALA A 3 -1.40 -3.08 25.89
C ALA A 3 -1.02 -2.47 24.52
N LEU A 4 -0.47 -1.25 24.47
CA LEU A 4 0.04 -0.65 23.24
C LEU A 4 1.47 -1.08 22.89
N SER A 5 2.27 -1.53 23.88
CA SER A 5 3.68 -1.86 23.65
C SER A 5 3.86 -3.16 22.86
N GLY A 6 2.87 -4.07 22.86
CA GLY A 6 2.94 -5.33 22.13
C GLY A 6 2.59 -5.25 20.65
N VAL A 7 1.99 -4.14 20.18
CA VAL A 7 1.39 -4.06 18.83
C VAL A 7 2.35 -3.48 17.79
N ALA A 8 3.32 -2.64 18.18
CA ALA A 8 4.34 -2.12 17.27
C ALA A 8 5.70 -2.81 17.44
N SER A 9 5.72 -4.14 17.45
CA SER A 9 6.98 -4.86 17.29
C SER A 9 7.51 -4.68 15.85
N GLY A 10 8.84 -4.72 15.67
CA GLY A 10 9.46 -4.69 14.33
C GLY A 10 8.87 -5.72 13.37
N MET A 11 8.61 -6.93 13.86
CA MET A 11 7.97 -7.99 13.07
C MET A 11 6.53 -7.66 12.66
N ALA A 12 5.74 -7.04 13.54
CA ALA A 12 4.36 -6.64 13.19
C ALA A 12 4.35 -5.55 12.10
N VAL A 13 5.26 -4.58 12.20
CA VAL A 13 5.41 -3.51 11.20
C VAL A 13 5.91 -4.08 9.85
N ALA A 14 6.90 -4.98 9.88
CA ALA A 14 7.38 -5.67 8.68
C ALA A 14 6.27 -6.51 8.01
N SER A 15 5.53 -7.29 8.80
CA SER A 15 4.44 -8.13 8.29
C SER A 15 3.32 -7.31 7.65
N LEU A 16 2.94 -6.19 8.28
CA LEU A 16 1.94 -5.30 7.69
C LEU A 16 2.44 -4.64 6.40
N SER A 17 3.74 -4.31 6.32
CA SER A 17 4.35 -3.76 5.10
C SER A 17 4.27 -4.77 3.95
N ILE A 18 4.54 -6.05 4.21
CA ILE A 18 4.40 -7.13 3.23
C ILE A 18 2.96 -7.23 2.71
N GLN A 19 1.97 -7.25 3.62
CA GLN A 19 0.56 -7.33 3.22
C GLN A 19 0.13 -6.15 2.33
N LEU A 20 0.66 -4.95 2.60
CA LEU A 20 0.40 -3.77 1.78
C LEU A 20 1.08 -3.86 0.40
N ILE A 21 2.29 -4.37 0.33
CA ILE A 21 3.01 -4.62 -0.94
C ILE A 21 2.20 -5.58 -1.82
N ASP A 22 1.77 -6.73 -1.27
CA ASP A 22 0.97 -7.72 -2.00
C ASP A 22 -0.37 -7.11 -2.50
N SER A 23 -1.00 -6.27 -1.69
CA SER A 23 -2.22 -5.54 -2.05
C SER A 23 -1.97 -4.56 -3.20
N ILE A 24 -0.87 -3.81 -3.15
CA ILE A 24 -0.47 -2.88 -4.21
C ILE A 24 -0.18 -3.62 -5.51
N GLU A 25 0.55 -4.74 -5.46
CA GLU A 25 0.84 -5.56 -6.64
C GLU A 25 -0.44 -6.06 -7.30
N THR A 26 -1.40 -6.51 -6.50
CA THR A 26 -2.72 -6.94 -6.95
C THR A 26 -3.47 -5.81 -7.67
N ILE A 27 -3.50 -4.61 -7.08
CA ILE A 27 -4.15 -3.44 -7.67
C ILE A 27 -3.46 -3.02 -8.97
N LYS A 28 -2.12 -2.90 -8.99
CA LYS A 28 -1.35 -2.53 -10.18
C LYS A 28 -1.60 -3.52 -11.33
N THR A 29 -1.54 -4.81 -11.03
CA THR A 29 -1.78 -5.87 -12.02
C THR A 29 -3.18 -5.76 -12.62
N PHE A 30 -4.18 -5.55 -11.77
CA PHE A 30 -5.55 -5.34 -12.23
C PHE A 30 -5.68 -4.11 -13.14
N VAL A 31 -5.09 -2.98 -12.76
CA VAL A 31 -5.12 -1.74 -13.55
C VAL A 31 -4.40 -1.91 -14.90
N ARG A 32 -3.21 -2.52 -14.91
CA ARG A 32 -2.41 -2.76 -16.13
C ARG A 32 -3.08 -3.72 -17.12
N ASN A 33 -3.94 -4.63 -16.63
CA ASN A 33 -4.71 -5.52 -17.48
C ASN A 33 -5.84 -4.81 -18.25
N VAL A 34 -6.13 -3.55 -17.94
CA VAL A 34 -7.12 -2.75 -18.67
C VAL A 34 -6.46 -2.09 -19.88
N LYS A 35 -6.72 -2.64 -21.08
CA LYS A 35 -6.25 -2.05 -22.36
C LYS A 35 -6.83 -0.64 -22.56
N ASP A 36 -5.99 0.27 -23.05
CA ASP A 36 -6.26 1.72 -23.18
C ASP A 36 -6.49 2.39 -21.82
N ALA A 37 -5.63 2.07 -20.84
CA ALA A 37 -5.67 2.72 -19.53
C ALA A 37 -5.65 4.24 -19.71
N GLN A 38 -6.61 4.92 -19.09
CA GLN A 38 -6.66 6.38 -19.07
C GLN A 38 -5.39 6.90 -18.39
N GLN A 39 -4.87 8.05 -18.81
CA GLN A 39 -3.66 8.66 -18.23
C GLN A 39 -3.73 8.74 -16.69
N GLU A 40 -4.92 8.93 -16.12
CA GLU A 40 -5.15 8.95 -14.68
C GLU A 40 -4.87 7.60 -14.01
N LEU A 41 -5.15 6.47 -14.68
CA LEU A 41 -4.83 5.14 -14.17
C LEU A 41 -3.32 4.88 -14.18
N GLU A 42 -2.60 5.39 -15.18
CA GLU A 42 -1.14 5.32 -15.21
C GLU A 42 -0.53 6.11 -14.05
N ARG A 43 -0.99 7.35 -13.82
CA ARG A 43 -0.55 8.15 -12.67
C ARG A 43 -0.85 7.47 -11.32
N LEU A 44 -2.01 6.83 -11.20
CA LEU A 44 -2.34 6.05 -10.01
C LEU A 44 -1.35 4.87 -9.82
N VAL A 45 -1.00 4.16 -10.89
CA VAL A 45 0.01 3.10 -10.86
C VAL A 45 1.37 3.65 -10.42
N ASP A 46 1.82 4.78 -10.97
CA ASP A 46 3.09 5.41 -10.57
C ASP A 46 3.12 5.77 -9.07
N LEU A 47 2.00 6.25 -8.52
CA LEU A 47 1.88 6.52 -7.09
C LEU A 47 1.91 5.24 -6.25
N LEU A 48 1.25 4.18 -6.71
CA LEU A 48 1.28 2.88 -6.06
C LEU A 48 2.68 2.28 -6.05
N GLU A 49 3.44 2.40 -7.14
CA GLU A 49 4.85 1.97 -7.20
C GLU A 49 5.74 2.74 -6.21
N ARG A 50 5.53 4.05 -6.06
CA ARG A 50 6.24 4.86 -5.07
C ARG A 50 5.91 4.44 -3.64
N LEU A 51 4.63 4.14 -3.37
CA LEU A 51 4.22 3.66 -2.05
C LEU A 51 4.80 2.28 -1.75
N GLU A 52 4.79 1.37 -2.72
CA GLU A 52 5.41 0.04 -2.61
C GLU A 52 6.91 0.12 -2.30
N ALA A 53 7.68 0.92 -3.03
CA ALA A 53 9.10 1.12 -2.76
C ALA A 53 9.34 1.63 -1.33
N LEU A 54 8.50 2.56 -0.86
CA LEU A 54 8.59 3.06 0.52
C LEU A 54 8.25 1.99 1.56
N LEU A 55 7.31 1.09 1.25
CA LEU A 55 6.97 -0.05 2.11
C LEU A 55 8.09 -1.10 2.13
N GLU A 56 8.80 -1.30 1.02
CA GLU A 56 10.02 -2.13 0.98
C GLU A 56 11.10 -1.55 1.89
N ASP A 57 11.30 -0.23 1.86
CA ASP A 57 12.24 0.45 2.77
C ASP A 57 11.83 0.28 4.24
N VAL A 58 10.54 0.44 4.56
CA VAL A 58 10.01 0.17 5.92
C VAL A 58 10.35 -1.25 6.31
N ARG A 59 9.99 -2.23 5.48
CA ARG A 59 10.20 -3.66 5.76
C ARG A 59 11.68 -3.94 6.01
N ALA A 60 12.56 -3.51 5.12
CA ALA A 60 14.01 -3.74 5.23
C ALA A 60 14.57 -3.12 6.52
N LEU A 61 14.14 -1.90 6.87
CA LEU A 61 14.53 -1.25 8.12
C LEU A 61 14.05 -2.06 9.34
N MET A 62 12.79 -2.49 9.37
CA MET A 62 12.23 -3.22 10.50
C MET A 62 12.85 -4.62 10.66
N GLU A 63 13.09 -5.33 9.57
CA GLU A 63 13.77 -6.63 9.57
C GLU A 63 15.20 -6.48 10.09
N ARG A 64 15.93 -5.44 9.65
CA ARG A 64 17.27 -5.11 10.14
C ARG A 64 17.26 -4.72 11.62
N GLN A 65 16.32 -3.90 12.07
CA GLN A 65 16.19 -3.55 13.48
C GLN A 65 15.96 -4.80 14.32
N THR A 66 15.08 -5.70 13.87
CA THR A 66 14.76 -6.95 14.58
C THR A 66 15.96 -7.89 14.64
N SER A 67 16.73 -8.04 13.56
CA SER A 67 17.93 -8.89 13.56
C SER A 67 19.05 -8.34 14.44
N LEU A 68 19.11 -7.00 14.60
CA LEU A 68 20.06 -6.30 15.46
C LEU A 68 19.56 -6.09 16.90
N GLN A 69 18.39 -6.59 17.29
CA GLN A 69 17.84 -6.40 18.65
C GLN A 69 18.69 -7.01 19.77
N SER A 70 19.75 -7.77 19.47
CA SER A 70 20.79 -8.09 20.44
C SER A 70 21.67 -6.89 20.85
N GLU A 71 21.60 -5.74 20.15
CA GLU A 71 22.52 -4.59 20.29
C GLU A 71 21.83 -3.23 20.59
N HIS A 72 20.77 -3.18 21.41
CA HIS A 72 20.13 -1.91 21.87
C HIS A 72 19.42 -1.07 20.78
N PHE A 73 18.95 -1.67 19.69
CA PHE A 73 18.17 -0.94 18.70
C PHE A 73 16.76 -0.57 19.24
N PRO A 74 16.33 0.71 19.15
CA PRO A 74 15.03 1.12 19.67
C PRO A 74 13.89 0.48 18.86
N MET A 75 12.79 0.18 19.54
CA MET A 75 11.58 -0.31 18.88
C MET A 75 11.05 0.72 17.87
N PRO A 76 10.40 0.26 16.79
CA PRO A 76 9.77 1.15 15.83
C PRO A 76 8.77 2.08 16.51
N SER A 77 8.70 3.32 16.06
CA SER A 77 7.70 4.26 16.56
C SER A 77 6.29 3.73 16.23
N MET A 78 5.38 3.80 17.21
CA MET A 78 3.95 3.56 17.00
C MET A 78 3.37 4.39 15.84
N THR A 79 4.01 5.50 15.49
CA THR A 79 3.63 6.36 14.36
C THR A 79 3.77 5.62 13.03
N ILE A 80 4.84 4.85 12.81
CA ILE A 80 5.02 4.05 11.59
C ILE A 80 3.87 3.05 11.46
N PHE A 81 3.57 2.31 12.53
CA PHE A 81 2.45 1.36 12.54
C PHE A 81 1.11 2.03 12.19
N LYS A 82 0.85 3.22 12.74
CA LYS A 82 -0.36 4.00 12.43
C LYS A 82 -0.41 4.47 10.97
N CYS A 83 0.72 4.89 10.40
CA CYS A 83 0.82 5.25 8.99
C CYS A 83 0.54 4.04 8.09
N LEU A 84 1.11 2.87 8.38
CA LEU A 84 0.81 1.64 7.64
C LEU A 84 -0.68 1.28 7.70
N LYS A 85 -1.31 1.41 8.88
CA LYS A 85 -2.77 1.20 9.02
C LYS A 85 -3.61 2.25 8.28
N SER A 86 -3.08 3.46 8.06
CA SER A 86 -3.74 4.47 7.23
C SER A 86 -3.58 4.16 5.74
N CYS A 87 -2.42 3.63 5.32
CA CYS A 87 -2.20 3.10 3.97
C CYS A 87 -3.19 1.97 3.66
N GLU A 88 -3.34 1.00 4.56
CA GLU A 88 -4.30 -0.12 4.44
C GLU A 88 -5.72 0.38 4.15
N LYS A 89 -6.21 1.30 4.98
CA LYS A 89 -7.54 1.92 4.82
C LYS A 89 -7.68 2.72 3.53
N THR A 90 -6.59 3.33 3.06
CA THR A 90 -6.58 4.10 1.81
C THR A 90 -6.68 3.18 0.60
N LEU A 91 -6.07 1.99 0.66
CA LEU A 91 -6.09 1.00 -0.41
C LEU A 91 -7.36 0.13 -0.41
N GLU A 92 -8.05 -0.02 0.72
CA GLU A 92 -9.25 -0.86 0.87
C GLU A 92 -10.31 -0.62 -0.23
N PRO A 93 -10.68 0.61 -0.62
CA PRO A 93 -11.67 0.81 -1.67
C PRO A 93 -11.15 0.41 -3.07
N LEU A 94 -9.84 0.53 -3.33
CA LEU A 94 -9.24 0.03 -4.57
C LEU A 94 -9.26 -1.49 -4.60
N HIS A 95 -8.94 -2.14 -3.48
CA HIS A 95 -9.02 -3.59 -3.35
C HIS A 95 -10.45 -4.11 -3.57
N ALA A 96 -11.45 -3.44 -2.99
CA ALA A 96 -12.85 -3.78 -3.19
C ALA A 96 -13.28 -3.67 -4.67
N ILE A 97 -12.70 -2.74 -5.44
CA ILE A 97 -12.90 -2.66 -6.89
C ILE A 97 -12.26 -3.86 -7.58
N VAL A 98 -11.00 -4.21 -7.24
CA VAL A 98 -10.33 -5.40 -7.80
C VAL A 98 -11.15 -6.66 -7.54
N ASP A 99 -11.60 -6.87 -6.31
CA ASP A 99 -12.41 -8.05 -5.92
C ASP A 99 -13.73 -8.12 -6.68
N LYS A 100 -14.39 -6.97 -6.87
CA LYS A 100 -15.65 -6.88 -7.61
C LYS A 100 -15.50 -7.25 -9.09
N TYR A 101 -14.37 -6.95 -9.70
CA TYR A 101 -14.16 -7.08 -11.14
C TYR A 101 -13.20 -8.21 -11.54
N THR A 102 -12.56 -8.88 -10.58
CA THR A 102 -11.76 -10.09 -10.81
C THR A 102 -12.68 -11.32 -10.72
N PRO A 103 -13.00 -12.01 -11.84
CA PRO A 103 -13.91 -13.14 -11.81
C PRO A 103 -13.19 -14.43 -11.36
N ALA A 104 -13.96 -15.33 -10.74
CA ALA A 104 -13.56 -16.72 -10.54
C ALA A 104 -13.20 -17.41 -11.90
N PRO A 105 -12.27 -18.39 -11.92
CA PRO A 105 -11.50 -18.80 -13.11
C PRO A 105 -12.25 -19.30 -14.37
N SER A 106 -13.57 -19.41 -14.40
CA SER A 106 -14.31 -20.28 -15.35
C SER A 106 -14.83 -19.70 -16.69
N LYS A 107 -14.70 -18.40 -17.02
CA LYS A 107 -15.24 -17.84 -18.32
C LYS A 107 -14.35 -16.96 -19.26
N VAL A 108 -13.23 -17.47 -19.80
CA VAL A 108 -12.27 -16.89 -20.80
C VAL A 108 -12.61 -15.58 -21.56
N GLY A 109 -13.51 -15.72 -22.55
CA GLY A 109 -13.48 -14.89 -23.77
C GLY A 109 -14.33 -13.61 -23.80
N THR A 110 -15.32 -13.43 -22.90
CA THR A 110 -16.18 -12.23 -22.86
C THR A 110 -15.72 -11.20 -21.81
N ARG A 111 -14.47 -11.34 -21.34
CA ARG A 111 -13.99 -10.78 -20.05
C ARG A 111 -13.39 -9.37 -20.14
N MET A 112 -12.59 -9.09 -21.16
CA MET A 112 -11.80 -7.86 -21.19
C MET A 112 -12.69 -6.63 -21.37
N ASP A 113 -13.71 -6.72 -22.23
CA ASP A 113 -14.64 -5.60 -22.47
C ASP A 113 -15.55 -5.35 -21.26
N LYS A 114 -15.95 -6.38 -20.51
CA LYS A 114 -16.71 -6.23 -19.27
C LYS A 114 -15.88 -5.62 -18.14
N LEU A 115 -14.60 -6.02 -18.02
CA LEU A 115 -13.67 -5.48 -17.04
C LEU A 115 -13.34 -4.01 -17.38
N LYS A 116 -13.08 -3.70 -18.66
CA LYS A 116 -12.87 -2.34 -19.15
C LYS A 116 -14.08 -1.44 -18.91
N THR A 117 -15.27 -1.89 -19.30
CA THR A 117 -16.50 -1.11 -19.14
C THR A 117 -16.84 -0.93 -17.66
N GLY A 118 -16.76 -2.00 -16.86
CA GLY A 118 -17.01 -1.97 -15.43
C GLY A 118 -16.05 -1.06 -14.67
N LEU A 119 -14.75 -1.14 -14.99
CA LEU A 119 -13.73 -0.30 -14.37
C LEU A 119 -13.92 1.16 -14.73
N ARG A 120 -14.17 1.48 -16.00
CA ARG A 120 -14.43 2.86 -16.46
C ARG A 120 -15.64 3.48 -15.77
N PHE A 121 -16.66 2.68 -15.43
CA PHE A 121 -17.83 3.16 -14.67
C PHE A 121 -17.53 3.33 -13.18
N SER A 122 -16.64 2.52 -12.61
CA SER A 122 -16.31 2.53 -11.18
C SER A 122 -15.18 3.47 -10.78
N LEU A 123 -14.21 3.71 -11.66
CA LEU A 123 -13.12 4.67 -11.48
C LEU A 123 -13.33 5.83 -12.44
N LYS A 124 -14.20 6.77 -12.06
CA LYS A 124 -14.30 8.03 -12.81
C LYS A 124 -13.04 8.86 -12.53
N ALA A 125 -12.68 9.77 -13.43
CA ALA A 125 -11.50 10.63 -13.26
C ALA A 125 -11.46 11.37 -11.90
N LYS A 126 -12.62 11.75 -11.36
CA LYS A 126 -12.71 12.34 -10.02
C LYS A 126 -12.33 11.34 -8.92
N ASP A 127 -12.83 10.10 -9.01
CA ASP A 127 -12.53 9.05 -8.04
C ASP A 127 -11.03 8.71 -8.06
N VAL A 128 -10.44 8.61 -9.26
CA VAL A 128 -8.99 8.39 -9.42
C VAL A 128 -8.18 9.52 -8.79
N LYS A 129 -8.55 10.78 -9.03
CA LYS A 129 -7.88 11.94 -8.41
C LYS A 129 -7.99 11.95 -6.88
N ASP A 130 -9.14 11.55 -6.35
CA ASP A 130 -9.33 11.42 -4.91
C ASP A 130 -8.43 10.31 -4.32
N PHE A 131 -8.23 9.20 -5.05
CA PHE A 131 -7.25 8.17 -4.68
C PHE A 131 -5.81 8.68 -4.76
N GLU A 132 -5.43 9.34 -5.85
CA GLU A 132 -4.10 9.96 -6.02
C GLU A 132 -3.77 10.85 -4.82
N THR A 133 -4.67 11.77 -4.46
CA THR A 133 -4.49 12.72 -3.35
C THR A 133 -4.30 12.00 -2.00
N ARG A 134 -5.04 10.93 -1.75
CA ARG A 134 -4.94 10.16 -0.50
C ARG A 134 -3.63 9.39 -0.46
N ILE A 135 -3.24 8.73 -1.55
CA ILE A 135 -1.98 7.97 -1.62
C ILE A 135 -0.77 8.89 -1.47
N GLU A 136 -0.76 10.06 -2.14
CA GLU A 136 0.30 11.07 -1.97
C GLU A 136 0.44 11.53 -0.51
N ARG A 137 -0.70 11.73 0.17
CA ARG A 137 -0.71 12.09 1.59
C ARG A 137 -0.10 10.99 2.46
N GLU A 138 -0.46 9.73 2.20
CA GLU A 138 0.09 8.60 2.95
C GLU A 138 1.58 8.41 2.70
N ILE A 139 2.06 8.57 1.47
CA ILE A 139 3.49 8.59 1.13
C ILE A 139 4.20 9.69 1.95
N GLY A 140 3.64 10.90 1.98
CA GLY A 140 4.21 12.00 2.75
C GLY A 140 4.32 11.71 4.24
N PHE A 141 3.27 11.13 4.85
CA PHE A 141 3.28 10.77 6.25
C PHE A 141 4.24 9.61 6.58
N LEU A 142 4.28 8.59 5.72
CA LEU A 142 5.17 7.45 5.92
C LEU A 142 6.63 7.86 5.79
N HIS A 143 6.97 8.69 4.79
CA HIS A 143 8.32 9.23 4.61
C HIS A 143 8.75 10.10 5.82
N ALA A 144 7.87 11.00 6.29
CA ALA A 144 8.16 11.81 7.48
C ALA A 144 8.35 10.95 8.74
N SER A 145 7.54 9.89 8.89
CA SER A 145 7.62 8.98 10.04
C SER A 145 8.89 8.14 10.02
N LEU A 146 9.33 7.69 8.84
CA LEU A 146 10.61 7.00 8.66
C LEU A 146 11.79 7.92 8.95
N GLY A 147 11.77 9.15 8.42
CA GLY A 147 12.81 10.15 8.70
C GLY A 147 12.95 10.43 10.20
N ALA A 148 11.83 10.57 10.91
CA ALA A 148 11.82 10.74 12.36
C ALA A 148 12.34 9.51 13.12
N ASN A 149 12.07 8.29 12.63
CA ASN A 149 12.56 7.06 13.24
C ASN A 149 14.07 6.90 13.04
N CYS A 150 14.59 7.14 11.82
CA CYS A 150 16.02 7.12 11.54
C CYS A 150 16.79 8.20 12.31
N GLY A 151 16.23 9.42 12.42
CA GLY A 151 16.83 10.50 13.20
C GLY A 151 16.84 10.27 14.71
N ALA A 152 16.06 9.31 15.23
CA ALA A 152 16.10 8.89 16.63
C ALA A 152 17.11 7.75 16.89
N ILE A 153 17.68 7.17 15.83
CA ILE A 153 18.64 6.05 15.87
C ILE A 153 20.09 6.54 15.71
N LEU A 154 20.29 7.70 15.07
CA LEU A 154 21.59 8.39 14.92
C LEU A 154 21.87 9.31 16.11
#